data_AF-A2E519-F1
#
_entry.id   AF-A2E519-F1
#
_cell.length_a   1.000
_cell.length_b   1.000
_cell.length_c   1.000
_cell.angle_alpha   90.00
_cell.angle_beta   90.00
_cell.angle_gamma   90.00
#
_symmetry.space_group_name_H-M   'P 1'
#
loop_
_entity.id
_entity.type
_entity.pdbx_description
1 polymer ?
#
loop_
_entity_poly.entity_id
_entity_poly.type
_entity_poly.pdbx_seq_one_letter_code
_entity_poly.pdbx_strand_id
1 'polypeptide(L)'
;MDVSEYPKPRTSQEAMNFIDQCIEAGNFEMIDYYQKEYESLRNYESVLKLGGKVNSYLQQNLKDNKNFVTTYEISDQQLKIAKRKAAISFKNNYNELKNRQQKELDDLIEEWQNERNCHEDFTNTEYHRAMSTAKILARQNKVQEAIQLRDLATQKRDISDAEYKKKIDEKYQRISDEMSQRHKSELEDLYESRKAELNSFDLVKKNIQTEAEADFLVKNATAVVDISKHFEKTAAMPKSFKMQAVKTKPKVDPSQQSFNVLVSSGIF
;
A
#
# COMPACT_ATOMS: atom_id res chain seq x y z
N MET A 1 19.12 -6.98 77.00
CA MET A 1 20.31 -7.29 76.16
C MET A 1 20.22 -6.44 74.91
N ASP A 2 21.34 -5.90 74.46
CA ASP A 2 21.39 -4.96 73.33
C ASP A 2 21.10 -5.70 72.02
N VAL A 3 20.27 -5.13 71.15
CA VAL A 3 19.76 -5.77 69.92
C VAL A 3 20.88 -5.96 68.85
N SER A 4 22.12 -5.58 69.16
CA SER A 4 23.26 -5.53 68.22
C SER A 4 24.08 -6.82 68.08
N GLU A 5 23.89 -7.84 68.92
CA GLU A 5 24.71 -9.08 68.90
C GLU A 5 24.06 -10.27 68.17
N TYR A 6 22.84 -10.12 67.65
CA TYR A 6 22.09 -11.24 67.08
C TYR A 6 22.35 -11.45 65.57
N PRO A 7 22.36 -12.72 65.10
CA PRO A 7 22.60 -13.04 63.69
C PRO A 7 21.47 -12.48 62.82
N LYS A 8 21.83 -11.72 61.78
CA LYS A 8 20.86 -11.13 60.84
C LYS A 8 20.57 -12.11 59.70
N PRO A 9 19.31 -12.52 59.48
CA PRO A 9 18.95 -13.39 58.37
C PRO A 9 19.17 -12.68 57.03
N ARG A 10 19.62 -13.43 56.01
CA ARG A 10 19.84 -12.90 54.65
C ARG A 10 18.71 -13.24 53.70
N THR A 11 17.92 -14.28 53.99
CA THR A 11 16.78 -14.72 53.19
C THR A 11 15.53 -14.88 54.05
N SER A 12 14.35 -14.83 53.43
CA SER A 12 13.09 -15.09 54.14
C SER A 12 13.07 -16.50 54.76
N GLN A 13 13.69 -17.48 54.12
CA GLN A 13 13.79 -18.84 54.64
C GLN A 13 14.72 -18.95 55.87
N GLU A 14 15.84 -18.22 55.87
CA GLU A 14 16.73 -18.15 57.04
C GLU A 14 16.05 -17.45 58.23
N ALA A 15 15.27 -16.39 57.96
CA ALA A 15 14.47 -15.73 58.99
C ALA A 15 13.43 -16.67 59.61
N MET A 16 12.79 -17.52 58.80
CA MET A 16 11.85 -18.55 59.28
C MET A 16 12.55 -19.60 60.15
N ASN A 17 13.71 -20.08 59.73
CA ASN A 17 14.49 -21.06 60.51
C ASN A 17 14.93 -20.48 61.87
N PHE A 18 15.24 -19.18 61.95
CA PHE A 18 15.54 -18.52 63.22
C PHE A 18 14.31 -18.34 64.11
N ILE A 19 13.12 -18.15 63.53
CA ILE A 19 11.86 -18.16 64.28
C ILE A 19 11.64 -19.55 64.90
N ASP A 20 11.80 -20.62 64.13
CA ASP A 20 11.61 -22.00 64.62
C ASP A 20 12.60 -22.35 65.75
N GLN A 21 13.87 -21.95 65.62
CA GLN A 21 14.88 -22.12 66.68
C GLN A 21 14.56 -21.31 67.94
N CYS A 22 13.97 -20.11 67.81
CA CYS A 22 13.55 -19.30 68.95
C CYS A 22 12.31 -19.88 69.64
N ILE A 23 11.42 -20.54 68.89
CA ILE A 23 10.27 -21.29 69.43
C ILE A 23 10.76 -22.48 70.26
N GLU A 24 11.71 -23.26 69.73
CA GLU A 24 12.31 -24.40 70.44
C GLU A 24 13.06 -23.98 71.72
N ALA A 25 13.70 -22.80 71.69
CA ALA A 25 14.44 -22.24 72.82
C ALA A 25 13.58 -21.43 73.82
N GLY A 26 12.29 -21.21 73.53
CA GLY A 26 11.38 -20.43 74.39
C GLY A 26 11.67 -18.92 74.46
N ASN A 27 12.38 -18.36 73.47
CA ASN A 27 12.75 -16.94 73.44
C ASN A 27 11.76 -16.09 72.62
N PHE A 28 10.68 -15.68 73.26
CA PHE A 28 9.56 -14.98 72.61
C PHE A 28 9.88 -13.55 72.16
N GLU A 29 10.84 -12.87 72.79
CA GLU A 29 11.26 -11.52 72.40
C GLU A 29 11.95 -11.52 71.03
N MET A 30 12.71 -12.58 70.73
CA MET A 30 13.40 -12.75 69.44
C MET A 30 12.48 -13.17 68.31
N ILE A 31 11.35 -13.82 68.63
CA ILE A 31 10.34 -14.18 67.64
C ILE A 31 9.76 -12.92 66.98
N ASP A 32 9.41 -11.88 67.75
CA ASP A 32 8.87 -10.63 67.21
C ASP A 32 9.88 -9.90 66.30
N TYR A 33 11.17 -9.93 66.66
CA TYR A 33 12.24 -9.37 65.82
C TYR A 33 12.40 -10.14 64.50
N TYR A 34 12.53 -11.46 64.55
CA TYR A 34 12.72 -12.27 63.33
C TYR A 34 11.46 -12.33 62.46
N GLN A 35 10.27 -12.20 63.05
CA GLN A 35 9.02 -12.10 62.30
C GLN A 35 8.94 -10.80 61.48
N LYS A 36 9.36 -9.67 62.06
CA LYS A 36 9.48 -8.39 61.32
C LYS A 36 10.52 -8.45 60.21
N GLU A 37 11.66 -9.09 60.44
CA GLU A 37 12.70 -9.29 59.43
C GLU A 37 12.24 -10.26 58.33
N TYR A 38 11.52 -11.34 58.68
CA TYR A 38 10.90 -12.27 57.73
C TYR A 38 9.95 -11.54 56.77
N GLU A 39 9.04 -10.72 57.29
CA GLU A 39 8.10 -9.94 56.47
C GLU A 39 8.84 -8.95 55.55
N SER A 40 9.87 -8.28 56.06
CA SER A 40 10.72 -7.36 55.28
C SER A 40 11.45 -8.08 54.14
N LEU A 41 12.07 -9.22 54.42
CA LEU A 41 12.81 -10.03 53.44
C LEU A 41 11.88 -10.68 52.41
N ARG A 42 10.72 -11.19 52.85
CA ARG A 42 9.68 -11.72 51.95
C ARG A 42 9.17 -10.64 50.98
N ASN A 43 8.92 -9.42 51.48
CA ASN A 43 8.54 -8.29 50.63
C ASN A 43 9.67 -7.91 49.65
N TYR A 44 10.92 -7.91 50.09
CA TYR A 44 12.07 -7.64 49.23
C TYR A 44 12.24 -8.69 48.11
N GLU A 45 12.15 -9.98 48.43
CA GLU A 45 12.22 -11.07 47.45
C GLU A 45 11.05 -11.02 46.45
N SER A 46 9.84 -10.66 46.92
CA SER A 46 8.67 -10.45 46.05
C SER A 46 8.90 -9.30 45.07
N VAL A 47 9.40 -8.15 45.54
CA VAL A 47 9.73 -7.00 44.69
C VAL A 47 10.84 -7.32 43.69
N LEU A 48 11.85 -8.08 44.08
CA LEU A 48 12.90 -8.55 43.16
C LEU A 48 12.33 -9.43 42.05
N LYS A 49 11.47 -10.40 42.39
CA LYS A 49 10.79 -11.26 41.40
C LYS A 49 9.95 -10.43 40.43
N LEU A 50 9.26 -9.41 40.93
CA LEU A 50 8.47 -8.49 40.12
C LEU A 50 9.33 -7.63 39.18
N GLY A 51 10.44 -7.08 39.68
CA GLY A 51 11.43 -6.36 38.88
C GLY A 51 12.03 -7.23 37.77
N GLY A 52 12.30 -8.51 38.07
CA GLY A 52 12.72 -9.50 37.09
C GLY A 52 11.69 -9.69 35.97
N LYS A 53 10.40 -9.85 36.32
CA LYS A 53 9.30 -9.96 35.34
C LYS A 53 9.15 -8.71 34.47
N VAL A 54 9.25 -7.52 35.06
CA VAL A 54 9.20 -6.25 34.32
C VAL A 54 10.38 -6.16 33.35
N ASN A 55 11.59 -6.51 33.77
CA ASN A 55 12.76 -6.48 32.91
C ASN A 55 12.66 -7.48 31.75
N SER A 56 12.21 -8.71 32.01
CA SER A 56 11.96 -9.71 30.95
C SER A 56 10.95 -9.22 29.92
N TYR A 57 9.88 -8.55 30.37
CA TYR A 57 8.93 -7.92 29.46
C TYR A 57 9.53 -6.79 28.63
N LEU A 58 10.33 -5.89 29.22
CA LEU A 58 10.97 -4.81 28.47
C LEU A 58 11.88 -5.37 27.37
N GLN A 59 12.65 -6.42 27.67
CA GLN A 59 13.51 -7.09 26.68
C GLN A 59 12.69 -7.73 25.56
N GLN A 60 11.58 -8.40 25.91
CA GLN A 60 10.69 -9.01 24.93
C GLN A 60 10.00 -7.96 24.05
N ASN A 61 9.51 -6.86 24.64
CA ASN A 61 8.87 -5.76 23.92
C ASN A 61 9.85 -5.09 22.93
N LEU A 62 11.11 -4.90 23.32
CA LEU A 62 12.15 -4.40 22.40
C LEU A 62 12.36 -5.34 21.20
N LYS A 63 12.31 -6.66 21.42
CA LYS A 63 12.42 -7.65 20.34
C LYS A 63 11.20 -7.60 19.42
N ASP A 64 10.00 -7.56 19.99
CA ASP A 64 8.75 -7.52 19.23
C ASP A 64 8.61 -6.22 18.43
N ASN A 65 9.07 -5.09 18.96
CA ASN A 65 9.15 -3.83 18.23
C ASN A 65 10.12 -3.92 17.03
N LYS A 66 11.31 -4.53 17.21
CA LYS A 66 12.24 -4.76 16.09
C LYS A 66 11.64 -5.66 15.01
N ASN A 67 10.95 -6.73 15.42
CA ASN A 67 10.25 -7.61 14.48
C ASN A 67 9.15 -6.85 13.72
N PHE A 68 8.36 -6.03 14.40
CA PHE A 68 7.34 -5.18 13.79
C PHE A 68 7.92 -4.27 12.71
N VAL A 69 8.98 -3.52 13.03
CA VAL A 69 9.66 -2.65 12.06
C VAL A 69 10.17 -3.44 10.86
N THR A 70 10.79 -4.60 11.10
CA THR A 70 11.35 -5.46 10.04
C THR A 70 10.26 -6.02 9.12
N THR A 71 9.15 -6.51 9.69
CA THR A 71 8.00 -7.00 8.91
C THR A 71 7.42 -5.90 8.04
N TYR A 72 7.24 -4.70 8.60
CA TYR A 72 6.75 -3.55 7.84
C TYR A 72 7.68 -3.21 6.66
N GLU A 73 8.99 -3.15 6.88
CA GLU A 73 9.99 -2.89 5.84
C GLU A 73 9.95 -3.94 4.72
N ILE A 74 9.85 -5.23 5.08
CA ILE A 74 9.74 -6.32 4.10
C ILE A 74 8.46 -6.18 3.27
N SER A 75 7.32 -5.93 3.91
CA SER A 75 6.04 -5.75 3.22
C SER A 75 6.04 -4.52 2.31
N ASP A 76 6.63 -3.40 2.71
CA ASP A 76 6.78 -2.22 1.87
C ASP A 76 7.67 -2.49 0.64
N GLN A 77 8.76 -3.26 0.81
CA GLN A 77 9.61 -3.69 -0.30
C GLN A 77 8.87 -4.61 -1.28
N GLN A 78 8.11 -5.59 -0.78
CA GLN A 78 7.28 -6.46 -1.61
C GLN A 78 6.24 -5.67 -2.40
N LEU A 79 5.60 -4.69 -1.75
CA LEU A 79 4.64 -3.81 -2.40
C LEU A 79 5.30 -2.97 -3.51
N LYS A 80 6.51 -2.45 -3.29
CA LYS A 80 7.29 -1.74 -4.32
C LYS A 80 7.60 -2.64 -5.52
N ILE A 81 7.96 -3.90 -5.28
CA ILE A 81 8.20 -4.87 -6.36
C ILE A 81 6.91 -5.15 -7.13
N ALA A 82 5.79 -5.35 -6.44
CA ALA A 82 4.48 -5.56 -7.06
C ALA A 82 4.07 -4.35 -7.92
N LYS A 83 4.20 -3.13 -7.40
CA LYS A 83 3.95 -1.88 -8.15
C LYS A 83 4.78 -1.78 -9.43
N ARG A 84 6.06 -2.19 -9.39
CA ARG A 84 6.94 -2.22 -10.57
C ARG A 84 6.48 -3.25 -11.60
N LYS A 85 6.17 -4.48 -11.18
CA LYS A 85 5.66 -5.52 -12.08
C LYS A 85 4.35 -5.10 -12.75
N ALA A 86 3.42 -4.55 -11.97
CA ALA A 86 2.17 -4.01 -12.47
C ALA A 86 2.39 -2.89 -13.50
N ALA A 87 3.35 -1.98 -13.25
CA ALA A 87 3.68 -0.92 -14.22
C ALA A 87 4.23 -1.48 -15.55
N ILE A 88 5.04 -2.54 -15.50
CA ILE A 88 5.53 -3.22 -16.71
C ILE A 88 4.37 -3.87 -17.45
N SER A 89 3.49 -4.59 -16.75
CA SER A 89 2.30 -5.21 -17.34
C SER A 89 1.39 -4.17 -18.01
N PHE A 90 1.13 -3.06 -17.32
CA PHE A 90 0.34 -1.95 -17.88
C PHE A 90 0.97 -1.39 -19.15
N LYS A 91 2.29 -1.17 -19.15
CA LYS A 91 3.02 -0.68 -20.34
C LYS A 91 2.89 -1.65 -21.51
N ASN A 92 2.97 -2.96 -21.26
CA ASN A 92 2.80 -3.98 -22.30
C ASN A 92 1.37 -3.94 -22.86
N ASN A 93 0.35 -3.96 -22.00
CA ASN A 93 -1.05 -3.89 -22.42
C ASN A 93 -1.34 -2.61 -23.23
N TYR A 94 -0.77 -1.48 -22.80
CA TYR A 94 -0.87 -0.21 -23.53
C TYR A 94 -0.25 -0.29 -24.93
N ASN A 95 0.95 -0.88 -25.04
CA ASN A 95 1.62 -1.03 -26.33
C ASN A 95 0.86 -1.98 -27.25
N GLU A 96 0.33 -3.09 -26.72
CA GLU A 96 -0.52 -4.02 -27.46
C GLU A 96 -1.78 -3.34 -27.98
N LEU A 97 -2.47 -2.59 -27.11
CA LEU A 97 -3.65 -1.80 -27.48
C LEU A 97 -3.31 -0.80 -28.58
N LYS A 98 -2.24 -0.02 -28.40
CA LYS A 98 -1.78 0.95 -29.39
C LYS A 98 -1.47 0.31 -30.74
N ASN A 99 -0.75 -0.81 -30.74
CA ASN A 99 -0.40 -1.52 -31.97
C ASN A 99 -1.64 -2.07 -32.69
N ARG A 100 -2.61 -2.58 -31.93
CA ARG A 100 -3.89 -3.03 -32.49
C ARG A 100 -4.66 -1.87 -33.11
N GLN A 101 -4.80 -0.75 -32.39
CA GLN A 101 -5.49 0.44 -32.88
C GLN A 101 -4.83 1.03 -34.13
N GLN A 102 -3.49 1.07 -34.16
CA GLN A 102 -2.74 1.48 -35.35
C GLN A 102 -3.03 0.57 -36.54
N LYS A 103 -2.99 -0.76 -36.32
CA LYS A 103 -3.27 -1.72 -37.38
C LYS A 103 -4.69 -1.57 -37.92
N GLU A 104 -5.69 -1.40 -37.05
CA GLU A 104 -7.08 -1.18 -37.47
C GLU A 104 -7.24 0.09 -38.33
N LEU A 105 -6.47 1.15 -38.06
CA LEU A 105 -6.45 2.37 -38.87
C LEU A 105 -5.74 2.16 -40.21
N ASP A 106 -4.61 1.46 -40.21
CA ASP A 106 -3.86 1.14 -41.43
C ASP A 106 -4.70 0.27 -42.37
N ASP A 107 -5.38 -0.75 -41.82
CA ASP A 107 -6.30 -1.63 -42.55
C ASP A 107 -7.47 -0.80 -43.15
N LEU A 108 -8.04 0.15 -42.40
CA LEU A 108 -9.11 1.03 -42.87
C LEU A 108 -8.66 1.95 -44.03
N ILE A 109 -7.43 2.48 -43.96
CA ILE A 109 -6.85 3.30 -45.02
C ILE A 109 -6.65 2.47 -46.28
N GLU A 110 -6.15 1.24 -46.15
CA GLU A 110 -5.95 0.32 -47.26
C GLU A 110 -7.28 -0.03 -47.93
N GLU A 111 -8.32 -0.36 -47.15
CA GLU A 111 -9.66 -0.63 -47.67
C GLU A 111 -10.25 0.57 -48.41
N TRP A 112 -10.13 1.77 -47.84
CA TRP A 112 -10.58 3.01 -48.48
C TRP A 112 -9.89 3.26 -49.83
N GLN A 113 -8.56 3.11 -49.88
CA GLN A 113 -7.79 3.29 -51.10
C GLN A 113 -8.15 2.25 -52.15
N ASN A 114 -8.26 0.98 -51.75
CA ASN A 114 -8.63 -0.12 -52.65
C ASN A 114 -10.02 0.10 -53.26
N GLU A 115 -11.02 0.47 -52.45
CA GLU A 115 -12.38 0.69 -52.95
C GLU A 115 -12.45 1.92 -53.89
N ARG A 116 -11.65 2.96 -53.64
CA ARG A 116 -11.48 4.11 -54.56
C ARG A 116 -10.83 3.71 -55.87
N ASN A 117 -9.71 2.99 -55.81
CA ASN A 117 -8.94 2.61 -56.99
C ASN A 117 -9.71 1.63 -57.87
N CYS A 118 -10.40 0.64 -57.28
CA CYS A 118 -11.23 -0.30 -58.03
C CYS A 118 -12.35 0.41 -58.82
N HIS A 119 -12.95 1.47 -58.27
CA HIS A 119 -13.95 2.24 -59.00
C HIS A 119 -13.35 3.06 -60.13
N GLU A 120 -12.22 3.72 -59.88
CA GLU A 120 -11.51 4.49 -60.90
C GLU A 120 -11.04 3.59 -62.06
N ASP A 121 -10.55 2.39 -61.76
CA ASP A 121 -10.22 1.40 -62.78
C ASP A 121 -11.46 1.00 -63.59
N PHE A 122 -12.57 0.71 -62.90
CA PHE A 122 -13.84 0.37 -63.56
C PHE A 122 -14.32 1.49 -64.49
N THR A 123 -14.38 2.74 -64.03
CA THR A 123 -14.84 3.88 -64.84
C THR A 123 -13.89 4.18 -65.98
N ASN A 124 -12.58 4.03 -65.79
CA ASN A 124 -11.59 4.13 -66.87
C ASN A 124 -11.78 3.03 -67.92
N THR A 125 -12.06 1.78 -67.52
CA THR A 125 -12.32 0.71 -68.50
C THR A 125 -13.57 0.98 -69.34
N GLU A 126 -14.65 1.46 -68.72
CA GLU A 126 -15.89 1.84 -69.42
C GLU A 126 -15.67 3.02 -70.38
N TYR A 127 -14.92 4.03 -69.94
CA TYR A 127 -14.52 5.15 -70.80
C TYR A 127 -13.70 4.69 -72.01
N HIS A 128 -12.71 3.81 -71.82
CA HIS A 128 -11.90 3.28 -72.91
C HIS A 128 -12.71 2.42 -73.89
N ARG A 129 -13.70 1.65 -73.41
CA ARG A 129 -14.65 0.93 -74.27
C ARG A 129 -15.47 1.90 -75.11
N ALA A 130 -16.05 2.92 -74.50
CA ALA A 130 -16.81 3.94 -75.21
C ALA A 130 -15.97 4.69 -76.26
N MET A 131 -14.72 5.02 -75.92
CA MET A 131 -13.80 5.69 -76.83
C MET A 131 -13.35 4.78 -77.99
N SER A 132 -13.19 3.49 -77.75
CA SER A 132 -12.92 2.50 -78.80
C SER A 132 -14.09 2.39 -79.77
N THR A 133 -15.32 2.38 -79.25
CA THR A 133 -16.54 2.43 -80.05
C THR A 133 -16.66 3.73 -80.85
N ALA A 134 -16.35 4.88 -80.24
CA ALA A 134 -16.36 6.17 -80.92
C ALA A 134 -15.37 6.20 -82.11
N LYS A 135 -14.17 5.61 -81.95
CA LYS A 135 -13.21 5.44 -83.05
C LYS A 135 -13.77 4.59 -84.19
N ILE A 136 -14.53 3.54 -83.90
CA ILE A 136 -15.18 2.71 -84.92
C ILE A 136 -16.23 3.51 -85.69
N LEU A 137 -17.09 4.27 -84.99
CA LEU A 137 -18.10 5.14 -85.61
C LEU A 137 -17.45 6.22 -86.50
N ALA A 138 -16.36 6.83 -86.04
CA ALA A 138 -15.62 7.81 -86.83
C ALA A 138 -15.09 7.22 -88.15
N ARG A 139 -14.58 5.98 -88.12
CA ARG A 139 -14.13 5.25 -89.33
C ARG A 139 -15.27 4.93 -90.30
N GLN A 140 -16.51 4.87 -89.82
CA GLN A 140 -17.71 4.68 -90.63
C GLN A 140 -18.31 5.99 -91.15
N ASN A 141 -17.55 7.09 -91.15
CA ASN A 141 -17.99 8.46 -91.52
C ASN A 141 -19.12 9.03 -90.62
N LYS A 142 -19.37 8.43 -89.45
CA LYS A 142 -20.36 8.90 -88.47
C LYS A 142 -19.71 9.78 -87.41
N VAL A 143 -19.11 10.89 -87.84
CA VAL A 143 -18.24 11.72 -86.99
C VAL A 143 -19.01 12.44 -85.89
N GLN A 144 -20.22 12.96 -86.17
CA GLN A 144 -21.04 13.61 -85.15
C GLN A 144 -21.47 12.65 -84.04
N GLU A 145 -21.85 11.42 -84.39
CA GLU A 145 -22.20 10.35 -83.44
C GLU A 145 -20.99 9.98 -82.56
N ALA A 146 -19.79 9.93 -83.15
CA ALA A 146 -18.55 9.69 -82.41
C ALA A 146 -18.20 10.82 -81.42
N ILE A 147 -18.41 12.09 -81.79
CA ILE A 147 -18.22 13.25 -80.91
C ILE A 147 -19.21 13.18 -79.74
N GLN A 148 -20.49 12.93 -80.02
CA GLN A 148 -21.52 12.78 -78.98
C GLN A 148 -21.19 11.66 -78.01
N LEU A 149 -20.74 10.50 -78.52
CA LEU A 149 -20.35 9.37 -77.67
C LEU A 149 -19.15 9.69 -76.78
N ARG A 150 -18.14 10.39 -77.32
CA ARG A 150 -17.00 10.87 -76.52
C ARG A 150 -17.46 11.80 -75.41
N ASP A 151 -18.25 12.82 -75.75
CA ASP A 151 -18.64 13.86 -74.79
C ASP A 151 -19.50 13.26 -73.68
N LEU A 152 -20.43 12.35 -74.03
CA LEU A 152 -21.26 11.62 -73.07
C LEU A 152 -20.42 10.68 -72.20
N ALA A 153 -19.42 10.00 -72.76
CA ALA A 153 -18.53 9.13 -71.99
C ALA A 153 -17.65 9.91 -71.01
N THR A 154 -17.10 11.06 -71.43
CA THR A 154 -16.31 11.95 -70.56
C THR A 154 -17.18 12.50 -69.43
N GLN A 155 -18.35 13.03 -69.75
CA GLN A 155 -19.26 13.58 -68.75
C GLN A 155 -19.74 12.52 -67.76
N LYS A 156 -20.07 11.32 -68.25
CA LYS A 156 -20.50 10.21 -67.40
C LYS A 156 -19.38 9.75 -66.46
N ARG A 157 -18.13 9.67 -66.95
CA ARG A 157 -16.98 9.34 -66.11
C ARG A 157 -16.79 10.37 -65.00
N ASP A 158 -16.72 11.66 -65.36
CA ASP A 158 -16.40 12.71 -64.40
C ASP A 158 -17.50 12.86 -63.33
N ILE A 159 -18.78 12.74 -63.71
CA ILE A 159 -19.91 12.77 -62.75
C ILE A 159 -19.93 11.51 -61.87
N SER A 160 -19.81 10.32 -62.48
CA SER A 160 -19.84 9.04 -61.73
C SER A 160 -18.69 8.96 -60.73
N ASP A 161 -17.48 9.31 -61.14
CA ASP A 161 -16.30 9.30 -60.28
C ASP A 161 -16.47 10.27 -59.10
N ALA A 162 -16.94 11.49 -59.36
CA ALA A 162 -17.12 12.49 -58.31
C ALA A 162 -18.18 12.07 -57.29
N GLU A 163 -19.35 11.60 -57.75
CA GLU A 163 -20.44 11.15 -56.87
C GLU A 163 -20.05 9.92 -56.06
N TYR A 164 -19.35 8.96 -56.69
CA TYR A 164 -18.95 7.73 -56.02
C TYR A 164 -17.83 7.96 -55.02
N LYS A 165 -16.78 8.73 -55.39
CA LYS A 165 -15.70 9.10 -54.46
C LYS A 165 -16.26 9.81 -53.24
N LYS A 166 -17.20 10.74 -53.42
CA LYS A 166 -17.89 11.40 -52.30
C LYS A 166 -18.60 10.40 -51.37
N LYS A 167 -19.34 9.43 -51.92
CA LYS A 167 -20.04 8.41 -51.11
C LYS A 167 -19.06 7.51 -50.35
N ILE A 168 -17.96 7.12 -50.98
CA ILE A 168 -16.90 6.35 -50.32
C ILE A 168 -16.27 7.17 -49.20
N ASP A 169 -15.86 8.40 -49.49
CA ASP A 169 -15.21 9.26 -48.49
C ASP A 169 -16.14 9.49 -47.28
N GLU A 170 -17.44 9.72 -47.52
CA GLU A 170 -18.46 9.82 -46.46
C GLU A 170 -18.63 8.52 -45.65
N LYS A 171 -18.59 7.35 -46.32
CA LYS A 171 -18.68 6.03 -45.67
C LYS A 171 -17.50 5.81 -44.74
N TYR A 172 -16.26 5.97 -45.23
CA TYR A 172 -15.06 5.74 -44.41
C TYR A 172 -14.86 6.82 -43.35
N GLN A 173 -15.31 8.05 -43.57
CA GLN A 173 -15.33 9.08 -42.54
C GLN A 173 -16.18 8.63 -41.34
N ARG A 174 -17.40 8.11 -41.58
CA ARG A 174 -18.26 7.60 -40.48
C ARG A 174 -17.62 6.44 -39.73
N ILE A 175 -17.02 5.49 -40.47
CA ILE A 175 -16.33 4.35 -39.86
C ILE A 175 -15.14 4.83 -39.02
N SER A 176 -14.37 5.81 -39.52
CA SER A 176 -13.25 6.42 -38.81
C SER A 176 -13.70 7.12 -37.53
N ASP A 177 -14.83 7.84 -37.57
CA ASP A 177 -15.39 8.52 -36.40
C ASP A 177 -15.84 7.51 -35.33
N GLU A 178 -16.56 6.47 -35.71
CA GLU A 178 -16.99 5.38 -34.80
C GLU A 178 -15.79 4.63 -34.20
N MET A 179 -14.78 4.34 -35.03
CA MET A 179 -13.54 3.69 -34.60
C MET A 179 -12.79 4.58 -33.60
N SER A 180 -12.69 5.88 -33.86
CA SER A 180 -12.05 6.85 -32.96
C SER A 180 -12.74 6.93 -31.60
N GLN A 181 -14.08 6.90 -31.58
CA GLN A 181 -14.84 6.87 -30.33
C GLN A 181 -14.58 5.58 -29.54
N ARG A 182 -14.57 4.43 -30.22
CA ARG A 182 -14.24 3.14 -29.59
C ARG A 182 -12.80 3.14 -29.04
N HIS A 183 -11.82 3.56 -29.83
CA HIS A 183 -10.42 3.63 -29.41
C HIS A 183 -10.23 4.52 -28.19
N LYS A 184 -10.93 5.65 -28.14
CA LYS A 184 -10.97 6.54 -26.99
C LYS A 184 -11.54 5.84 -25.74
N SER A 185 -12.68 5.16 -25.87
CA SER A 185 -13.28 4.40 -24.76
C SER A 185 -12.34 3.31 -24.23
N GLU A 186 -11.70 2.55 -25.12
CA GLU A 186 -10.75 1.50 -24.72
C GLU A 186 -9.54 2.06 -23.96
N LEU A 187 -9.07 3.26 -24.34
CA LEU A 187 -7.99 3.97 -23.64
C LEU A 187 -8.43 4.49 -22.27
N GLU A 188 -9.66 5.01 -22.17
CA GLU A 188 -10.26 5.45 -20.90
C GLU A 188 -10.44 4.29 -19.92
N ASP A 189 -10.91 3.13 -20.39
CA ASP A 189 -11.05 1.92 -19.59
C ASP A 189 -9.69 1.44 -19.06
N LEU A 190 -8.67 1.44 -19.93
CA LEU A 190 -7.31 1.07 -19.54
C LEU A 190 -6.73 2.04 -18.49
N TYR A 191 -7.00 3.34 -18.65
CA TYR A 191 -6.59 4.38 -17.70
C TYR A 191 -7.28 4.23 -16.33
N GLU A 192 -8.60 4.07 -16.30
CA GLU A 192 -9.34 3.90 -15.04
C GLU A 192 -8.99 2.59 -14.35
N SER A 193 -8.78 1.50 -15.10
CA SER A 193 -8.24 0.24 -14.56
C SER A 193 -6.90 0.45 -13.85
N ARG A 194 -5.98 1.19 -14.48
CA ARG A 194 -4.67 1.51 -13.87
C ARG A 194 -4.80 2.37 -12.62
N LYS A 195 -5.68 3.34 -12.63
CA LYS A 195 -5.95 4.21 -11.48
C LYS A 195 -6.54 3.41 -10.31
N ALA A 196 -7.49 2.51 -10.59
CA ALA A 196 -8.04 1.59 -9.59
C ALA A 196 -6.96 0.68 -8.99
N GLU A 197 -6.06 0.15 -9.83
CA GLU A 197 -4.93 -0.67 -9.38
C GLU A 197 -3.97 0.11 -8.46
N LEU A 198 -3.63 1.35 -8.82
CA LEU A 198 -2.80 2.22 -7.98
C LEU A 198 -3.45 2.51 -6.62
N ASN A 199 -4.74 2.82 -6.62
CA ASN A 199 -5.52 3.02 -5.41
C ASN A 199 -5.55 1.77 -4.52
N SER A 200 -5.68 0.59 -5.14
CA SER A 200 -5.63 -0.70 -4.43
C SER A 200 -4.29 -0.89 -3.71
N PHE A 201 -3.17 -0.59 -4.37
CA PHE A 201 -1.87 -0.69 -3.72
C PHE A 201 -1.70 0.29 -2.55
N ASP A 202 -2.25 1.50 -2.64
CA ASP A 202 -2.18 2.47 -1.55
C ASP A 202 -3.06 2.06 -0.36
N LEU A 203 -4.21 1.45 -0.64
CA LEU A 203 -5.07 0.85 0.39
C LEU A 203 -4.38 -0.33 1.07
N VAL A 204 -3.74 -1.23 0.30
CA VAL A 204 -2.93 -2.33 0.85
C VAL A 204 -1.81 -1.79 1.73
N LYS A 205 -1.10 -0.73 1.31
CA LYS A 205 -0.07 -0.10 2.13
C LYS A 205 -0.61 0.39 3.47
N LYS A 206 -1.74 1.09 3.45
CA LYS A 206 -2.40 1.61 4.66
C LYS A 206 -2.85 0.47 5.57
N ASN A 207 -3.40 -0.60 5.01
CA ASN A 207 -3.85 -1.76 5.78
C ASN A 207 -2.68 -2.48 6.44
N ILE A 208 -1.57 -2.72 5.71
CA ILE A 208 -0.36 -3.33 6.28
C ILE A 208 0.15 -2.52 7.47
N GLN A 209 0.19 -1.19 7.36
CA GLN A 209 0.64 -0.32 8.45
C GLN A 209 -0.30 -0.44 9.67
N THR A 210 -1.61 -0.36 9.43
CA THR A 210 -2.62 -0.36 10.49
C THR A 210 -2.71 -1.71 11.20
N GLU A 211 -2.67 -2.82 10.45
CA GLU A 211 -2.75 -4.18 10.98
C GLU A 211 -1.51 -4.53 11.80
N ALA A 212 -0.32 -4.21 11.29
CA ALA A 212 0.92 -4.45 12.02
C ALA A 212 0.99 -3.63 13.32
N GLU A 213 0.50 -2.38 13.30
CA GLU A 213 0.42 -1.53 14.50
C GLU A 213 -0.59 -2.09 15.51
N ALA A 214 -1.79 -2.48 15.05
CA ALA A 214 -2.81 -3.08 15.90
C ALA A 214 -2.33 -4.36 16.58
N ASP A 215 -1.68 -5.26 15.83
CA ASP A 215 -1.10 -6.49 16.36
C ASP A 215 -0.04 -6.22 17.45
N PHE A 216 0.83 -5.24 17.23
CA PHE A 216 1.82 -4.83 18.22
C PHE A 216 1.15 -4.27 19.48
N LEU A 217 0.17 -3.38 19.34
CA LEU A 217 -0.54 -2.76 20.46
C LEU A 217 -1.33 -3.79 21.28
N VAL A 218 -2.02 -4.73 20.65
CA VAL A 218 -2.78 -5.78 21.34
C VAL A 218 -1.86 -6.72 22.10
N LYS A 219 -0.76 -7.18 21.49
CA LYS A 219 0.24 -8.02 22.16
C LYS A 219 0.86 -7.30 23.35
N ASN A 220 1.22 -6.03 23.16
CA ASN A 220 1.80 -5.20 24.21
C ASN A 220 0.81 -4.98 25.37
N ALA A 221 -0.43 -4.58 25.08
CA ALA A 221 -1.47 -4.40 26.09
C ALA A 221 -1.74 -5.67 26.89
N THR A 222 -1.81 -6.82 26.22
CA THR A 222 -2.00 -8.13 26.86
C THR A 222 -0.85 -8.44 27.81
N ALA A 223 0.39 -8.24 27.38
CA ALA A 223 1.57 -8.46 28.20
C ALA A 223 1.62 -7.52 29.44
N VAL A 224 1.26 -6.24 29.28
CA VAL A 224 1.16 -5.29 30.39
C VAL A 224 0.09 -5.72 31.40
N VAL A 225 -1.08 -6.13 30.92
CA VAL A 225 -2.16 -6.63 31.79
C VAL A 225 -1.70 -7.86 32.57
N ASP A 226 -1.02 -8.81 31.93
CA ASP A 226 -0.54 -10.01 32.60
C ASP A 226 0.53 -9.69 33.67
N ILE A 227 1.40 -8.73 33.43
CA ILE A 227 2.38 -8.26 34.42
C ILE A 227 1.68 -7.52 35.56
N SER A 228 0.68 -6.69 35.26
CA SER A 228 -0.06 -5.91 36.25
C SER A 228 -0.81 -6.78 37.27
N LYS A 229 -1.27 -7.98 36.86
CA LYS A 229 -1.91 -8.98 37.76
C LYS A 229 -1.00 -9.44 38.90
N HIS A 230 0.31 -9.26 38.77
CA HIS A 230 1.31 -9.67 39.76
C HIS A 230 1.63 -8.57 40.78
N PHE A 231 1.06 -7.37 40.64
CA PHE A 231 1.20 -6.30 41.62
C PHE A 231 0.07 -6.40 42.64
N GLU A 232 0.41 -6.64 43.91
CA GLU A 232 -0.54 -6.56 45.01
C GLU A 232 -0.89 -5.09 45.30
N LYS A 233 -2.19 -4.76 45.40
CA LYS A 233 -2.69 -3.38 45.60
C LYS A 233 -2.24 -2.73 46.92
N THR A 234 -1.73 -3.51 47.86
CA THR A 234 -1.40 -3.09 49.24
C THR A 234 0.04 -3.40 49.65
N ALA A 235 0.92 -3.79 48.71
CA ALA A 235 2.30 -4.14 49.05
C ALA A 235 3.08 -2.93 49.61
N ALA A 236 3.52 -3.04 50.86
CA ALA A 236 4.39 -2.03 51.48
C ALA A 236 5.79 -2.09 50.83
N MET A 237 6.25 -0.97 50.28
CA MET A 237 7.57 -0.88 49.67
C MET A 237 8.67 -1.20 50.71
N PRO A 238 9.59 -2.15 50.43
CA PRO A 238 10.67 -2.50 51.35
C PRO A 238 11.51 -1.28 51.74
N LYS A 239 11.94 -1.22 53.01
CA LYS A 239 12.74 -0.09 53.53
C LYS A 239 14.02 0.14 52.73
N SER A 240 14.65 -0.92 52.25
CA SER A 240 15.84 -0.87 51.38
C SER A 240 15.59 -0.09 50.08
N PHE A 241 14.45 -0.30 49.45
CA PHE A 241 14.04 0.45 48.25
C PHE A 241 13.63 1.89 48.57
N LYS A 242 12.94 2.13 49.70
CA LYS A 242 12.64 3.51 50.15
C LYS A 242 13.91 4.33 50.33
N MET A 243 14.97 3.76 50.90
CA MET A 243 16.25 4.44 51.09
C MET A 243 16.98 4.77 49.79
N GLN A 244 16.78 3.97 48.73
CA GLN A 244 17.31 4.27 47.39
C GLN A 244 16.51 5.39 46.69
N ALA A 245 15.17 5.38 46.81
CA ALA A 245 14.30 6.39 46.21
C ALA A 245 14.40 7.78 46.87
N VAL A 246 14.75 7.87 48.15
CA VAL A 246 14.90 9.16 48.87
C VAL A 246 16.16 9.94 48.44
N LYS A 247 17.13 9.29 47.78
CA LYS A 247 18.36 9.95 47.27
C LYS A 247 18.25 10.49 45.84
N THR A 248 17.14 10.27 45.14
CA THR A 248 16.89 10.75 43.77
C THR A 248 15.84 11.86 43.72
N LYS A 249 15.85 12.80 44.68
CA LYS A 249 15.35 14.13 44.34
C LYS A 249 16.40 14.75 43.42
N PRO A 250 16.06 15.10 42.16
CA PRO A 250 16.98 15.88 41.35
C PRO A 250 17.28 17.15 42.14
N LYS A 251 18.55 17.45 42.37
CA LYS A 251 18.95 18.81 42.70
C LYS A 251 18.50 19.64 41.52
N VAL A 252 17.38 20.33 41.65
CA VAL A 252 16.96 21.34 40.70
C VAL A 252 18.07 22.38 40.74
N ASP A 253 18.85 22.43 39.67
CA ASP A 253 19.76 23.53 39.42
C ASP A 253 18.90 24.81 39.33
N PRO A 254 19.12 25.83 40.17
CA PRO A 254 18.31 27.06 40.16
C PRO A 254 18.29 27.77 38.80
N SER A 255 19.21 27.43 37.91
CA SER A 255 19.29 27.94 36.55
C SER A 255 18.25 27.38 35.56
N GLN A 256 17.48 26.34 35.93
CA GLN A 256 16.51 25.69 35.03
C GLN A 256 15.02 25.95 35.36
N GLN A 257 14.70 26.92 36.23
CA GLN A 257 13.31 27.24 36.59
C GLN A 257 12.49 27.95 35.48
N SER A 258 13.07 28.30 34.34
CA SER A 258 12.37 29.06 33.29
C SER A 258 11.74 28.24 32.15
N PHE A 259 11.80 26.90 32.18
CA PHE A 259 11.24 26.08 31.07
C PHE A 259 9.99 25.24 31.39
N ASN A 260 9.50 25.24 32.63
CA ASN A 260 8.31 24.47 33.03
C ASN A 260 7.07 25.34 33.27
N VAL A 261 6.81 26.27 32.34
CA VAL A 261 5.47 26.86 32.16
C VAL A 261 5.08 26.64 30.71
N LEU A 262 4.65 25.42 30.37
CA LEU A 262 3.87 25.17 29.14
C LEU A 262 3.25 23.76 29.02
N VAL A 263 3.43 22.85 29.99
CA VAL A 263 2.84 21.48 29.91
C VAL A 263 1.81 21.21 31.03
N SER A 264 1.19 22.24 31.61
CA SER A 264 0.13 22.08 32.63
C SER A 264 -1.21 22.73 32.28
N SER A 265 -1.42 23.19 31.04
CA SER A 265 -2.77 23.49 30.55
C SER A 265 -3.19 22.40 29.58
N GLY A 266 -3.69 21.29 30.15
CA GLY A 266 -4.45 20.32 29.38
C GLY A 266 -5.80 20.90 29.00
N ILE A 267 -6.09 20.96 27.70
CA ILE A 267 -7.43 20.99 27.12
C ILE A 267 -7.36 20.24 25.76
N PHE A 268 -8.10 19.10 25.71
CA PHE A 268 -8.34 18.13 24.61
C PHE A 268 -7.20 17.25 24.09
#